data_AF-A0A2M9G7T3-F1
#
_entry.id   AF-A0A2M9G7T3-F1
#
_cell.length_a   1.000
_cell.length_b   1.000
_cell.length_c   1.000
_cell.angle_alpha   90.00
_cell.angle_beta   90.00
_cell.angle_gamma   90.00
#
_symmetry.space_group_name_H-M   'P 1'
#
loop_
_entity.id
_entity.type
_entity.pdbx_description
1 polymer ?
#
loop_
_entity_poly.entity_id
_entity_poly.type
_entity_poly.pdbx_seq_one_letter_code
_entity_poly.pdbx_strand_id
1 'polypeptide(L)'
;MTDQGVSARQRREIETIASMIEEVVMNLTAHPLDKRFTDEQHAFVFKGMAGEVRVSFVAGVSWMKAPGGAEIYNRKGFKIPDLDMARVVGNRLLNELMTIYRQVVISGL
;
A
#
# COMPACT_ATOMS: atom_id res chain seq x y z
N MET A 1 14.47 19.59 18.31
CA MET A 1 13.47 18.53 18.11
C MET A 1 14.23 17.23 18.05
N THR A 2 14.11 16.40 19.08
CA THR A 2 14.81 15.11 19.19
C THR A 2 14.33 14.20 18.07
N ASP A 3 15.25 13.80 17.18
CA ASP A 3 15.11 12.62 16.32
C ASP A 3 14.83 11.43 17.26
N GLN A 4 13.55 11.17 17.55
CA GLN A 4 13.16 9.89 18.11
C GLN A 4 13.46 8.88 17.02
N GLY A 5 14.65 8.26 17.12
CA GLY A 5 15.09 7.22 16.22
C GLY A 5 13.97 6.20 16.09
N VAL A 6 13.37 6.17 14.90
CA VAL A 6 12.37 5.20 14.50
C VAL A 6 12.75 3.83 15.03
N SER A 7 11.85 3.18 15.77
CA SER A 7 12.13 1.83 16.23
C SER A 7 12.21 0.89 15.02
N ALA A 8 13.23 0.03 14.99
CA ALA A 8 13.37 -1.01 13.96
C ALA A 8 12.10 -1.89 13.88
N ARG A 9 11.34 -1.98 14.97
CA ARG A 9 10.04 -2.64 15.05
C ARG A 9 8.98 -1.97 14.17
N GLN A 10 8.74 -0.66 14.33
CA GLN A 10 7.74 0.06 13.53
C GLN A 10 8.03 -0.06 12.03
N ARG A 11 9.31 0.02 11.66
CA ARG A 11 9.74 -0.17 10.28
C ARG A 11 9.38 -1.57 9.75
N ARG A 12 9.69 -2.63 10.51
CA ARG A 12 9.34 -4.02 10.15
C ARG A 12 7.82 -4.23 10.04
N GLU A 13 7.04 -3.62 10.93
CA GLU A 13 5.58 -3.68 10.87
C GLU A 13 5.06 -3.08 9.55
N ILE A 14 5.58 -1.94 9.12
CA ILE A 14 5.18 -1.30 7.86
C ILE A 14 5.64 -2.11 6.65
N GLU A 15 6.87 -2.64 6.68
CA GLU A 15 7.38 -3.53 5.62
C GLU A 15 6.49 -4.78 5.50
N THR A 16 5.99 -5.32 6.62
CA THR A 16 5.05 -6.44 6.63
C THR A 16 3.71 -6.07 5.99
N ILE A 17 3.13 -4.92 6.37
CA ILE A 17 1.90 -4.41 5.77
C ILE A 17 2.07 -4.21 4.25
N ALA A 18 3.21 -3.67 3.83
CA ALA A 18 3.54 -3.48 2.43
C ALA A 18 3.56 -4.83 1.68
N SER A 19 4.21 -5.87 2.23
CA SER A 19 4.19 -7.21 1.64
C SER A 19 2.78 -7.81 1.54
N MET A 20 1.93 -7.60 2.54
CA MET A 20 0.53 -8.05 2.48
C MET A 20 -0.27 -7.31 1.40
N ILE A 21 -0.08 -6.00 1.26
CA ILE A 21 -0.71 -5.22 0.19
C ILE A 21 -0.26 -5.73 -1.18
N GLU A 22 1.04 -5.97 -1.34
CA GLU A 22 1.60 -6.52 -2.58
C GLU A 22 0.92 -7.83 -2.97
N GLU A 23 0.79 -8.77 -2.03
CA GLU A 23 0.12 -10.05 -2.27
C GLU A 23 -1.34 -9.86 -2.72
N VAL A 24 -2.11 -9.02 -2.02
CA VAL A 24 -3.53 -8.80 -2.35
C VAL A 24 -3.68 -8.12 -3.71
N VAL A 25 -2.85 -7.11 -4.01
CA VAL A 25 -2.86 -6.46 -5.31
C VAL A 25 -2.51 -7.45 -6.40
N MET A 26 -1.43 -8.22 -6.27
CA MET A 26 -1.04 -9.20 -7.30
C MET A 26 -2.16 -10.22 -7.58
N ASN A 27 -2.89 -10.66 -6.55
CA ASN A 27 -4.06 -11.53 -6.73
C ASN A 27 -5.24 -10.82 -7.41
N LEU A 28 -5.50 -9.56 -7.06
CA LEU A 28 -6.54 -8.73 -7.68
C LEU A 28 -6.22 -8.38 -9.14
N THR A 29 -4.94 -8.35 -9.54
CA THR A 29 -4.55 -7.98 -10.92
C THR A 29 -4.88 -9.04 -11.96
N ALA A 30 -5.19 -10.26 -11.53
CA ALA A 30 -5.82 -11.26 -12.38
C ALA A 30 -7.32 -10.98 -12.61
N HIS A 31 -7.94 -10.08 -11.84
CA HIS A 31 -9.36 -9.77 -11.84
C HIS A 31 -9.67 -8.26 -11.65
N PRO A 32 -9.02 -7.31 -12.36
CA PRO A 32 -9.17 -5.89 -12.08
C PRO A 32 -10.46 -5.34 -12.69
N LEU A 33 -11.55 -5.42 -11.92
CA LEU A 33 -12.86 -4.86 -12.29
C LEU A 33 -13.11 -3.44 -11.73
N ASP A 34 -12.22 -2.93 -10.87
CA ASP A 34 -12.45 -1.69 -10.12
C ASP A 34 -11.66 -0.49 -10.67
N LYS A 35 -12.37 0.60 -10.97
CA LYS A 35 -11.84 1.88 -11.47
C LYS A 35 -10.77 2.55 -10.59
N ARG A 36 -10.63 2.11 -9.34
CA ARG A 36 -9.59 2.57 -8.41
C ARG A 36 -8.20 2.03 -8.76
N PHE A 37 -8.12 0.99 -9.58
CA PHE A 37 -6.86 0.46 -10.09
C PHE A 37 -6.49 1.16 -11.39
N THR A 38 -5.27 1.66 -11.45
CA THR A 38 -4.64 2.21 -12.67
C THR A 38 -3.45 1.33 -13.02
N ASP A 39 -3.37 0.90 -14.28
CA ASP A 39 -2.21 0.22 -14.84
C ASP A 39 -1.19 1.25 -15.34
N GLU A 40 0.06 1.12 -14.90
CA GLU A 40 1.20 1.95 -15.27
C GLU A 40 2.35 1.09 -15.83
N GLN A 41 2.18 0.43 -16.98
CA GLN A 41 3.16 -0.40 -17.73
C GLN A 41 3.87 -1.52 -16.94
N HIS A 42 4.56 -1.16 -15.85
CA HIS A 42 5.30 -2.02 -14.94
C HIS A 42 4.87 -1.88 -13.47
N ALA A 43 3.69 -1.31 -13.23
CA ALA A 43 3.12 -1.17 -11.90
C ALA A 43 1.61 -1.02 -11.94
N PHE A 44 0.99 -1.30 -10.80
CA PHE A 44 -0.39 -0.94 -10.50
C PHE A 44 -0.43 0.14 -9.42
N VAL A 45 -1.30 1.11 -9.61
CA VAL A 45 -1.65 2.11 -8.60
C VAL A 45 -3.07 1.88 -8.15
N PHE A 46 -3.24 1.59 -6.86
CA PHE A 46 -4.54 1.56 -6.22
C PHE A 46 -4.79 2.90 -5.52
N LYS A 47 -5.92 3.53 -5.83
CA LYS A 47 -6.38 4.78 -5.20
C LYS A 47 -7.60 4.51 -4.31
N GLY A 48 -7.34 4.40 -3.01
CA GLY A 48 -8.36 4.18 -1.98
C GLY A 48 -8.77 5.47 -1.28
N MET A 49 -9.71 5.36 -0.34
CA MET A 49 -10.08 6.50 0.50
C MET A 49 -8.99 6.80 1.54
N ALA A 50 -8.33 5.76 2.02
CA ALA A 50 -7.24 5.87 2.97
C ALA A 50 -5.94 6.42 2.37
N GLY A 51 -5.80 6.46 1.04
CA GLY A 51 -4.59 6.91 0.38
C GLY A 51 -4.34 6.18 -0.94
N GLU A 52 -3.08 6.18 -1.37
CA GLU A 52 -2.66 5.53 -2.60
C GLU A 52 -1.50 4.59 -2.33
N VAL A 53 -1.47 3.46 -3.05
CA VAL A 53 -0.32 2.55 -3.05
C VAL A 53 0.05 2.19 -4.47
N ARG A 54 1.36 2.18 -4.74
CA ARG A 54 1.92 1.70 -6.00
C ARG A 54 2.69 0.40 -5.79
N VAL A 55 2.28 -0.63 -6.52
CA VAL A 55 2.93 -1.94 -6.54
C VAL A 55 3.58 -2.12 -7.90
N SER A 56 4.91 -2.23 -7.94
CA SER A 56 5.65 -2.56 -9.15
C SER A 56 5.86 -4.06 -9.26
N PHE A 57 5.77 -4.61 -10.47
CA PHE A 57 6.01 -6.04 -10.70
C PHE A 57 7.42 -6.51 -10.36
N VAL A 58 8.40 -5.60 -10.36
CA VAL A 58 9.82 -5.92 -10.14
C VAL A 58 10.23 -5.62 -8.70
N ALA A 59 9.58 -4.64 -8.07
CA ALA A 59 10.02 -4.06 -6.81
C ALA A 59 8.94 -4.05 -5.73
N GLY A 60 7.84 -4.79 -5.90
CA GLY A 60 6.73 -4.83 -4.95
C GLY A 60 6.16 -3.44 -4.64
N VAL A 61 5.70 -3.23 -3.40
CA VAL A 61 5.26 -1.88 -2.98
C VAL A 61 6.41 -0.89 -3.10
N SER A 62 6.26 0.04 -4.05
CA SER A 62 7.24 1.11 -4.32
C SER A 62 7.06 2.27 -3.35
N TRP A 63 5.82 2.71 -3.16
CA TRP A 63 5.46 3.79 -2.26
C TRP A 63 4.02 3.67 -1.76
N MET A 64 3.74 4.33 -0.64
CA MET A 64 2.38 4.63 -0.17
C MET A 64 2.27 6.12 0.11
N LYS A 65 1.09 6.69 -0.16
CA LYS A 65 0.75 8.09 0.10
C LYS A 65 -0.52 8.18 0.93
N ALA A 66 -0.54 9.15 1.85
CA ALA A 66 -1.75 9.52 2.58
C ALA A 66 -2.75 10.26 1.68
N PRO A 67 -4.01 10.44 2.11
CA PRO A 67 -4.96 11.30 1.43
C PRO A 67 -4.39 12.73 1.40
N GLY A 68 -4.30 13.34 0.21
CA GLY A 68 -3.61 14.61 0.00
C GLY A 68 -2.19 14.49 -0.57
N GLY A 69 -1.70 13.26 -0.80
CA GLY A 69 -0.50 13.01 -1.61
C GLY A 69 0.82 13.01 -0.85
N ALA A 70 0.79 13.20 0.48
CA ALA A 70 2.00 13.11 1.31
C ALA A 70 2.54 11.67 1.30
N GLU A 71 3.81 11.51 0.96
CA GLU A 71 4.47 10.21 0.96
C GLU A 71 4.76 9.75 2.39
N ILE A 72 4.31 8.55 2.70
CA ILE A 72 4.40 7.96 4.06
C ILE A 72 5.15 6.64 4.06
N TYR A 73 5.38 6.05 2.89
CA TYR A 73 6.25 4.89 2.77
C TYR A 73 6.96 4.94 1.42
N ASN A 74 8.24 4.59 1.44
CA ASN A 74 9.05 4.49 0.23
C ASN A 74 10.10 3.39 0.40
N ARG A 75 10.05 2.39 -0.47
CA ARG A 75 10.97 1.24 -0.45
C ARG A 75 12.42 1.64 -0.75
N LYS A 76 12.65 2.77 -1.45
CA LYS A 76 13.99 3.30 -1.74
C LYS A 76 14.68 3.91 -0.51
N GLY A 77 14.07 3.85 0.66
CA GLY A 77 14.66 4.35 1.90
C GLY A 77 14.67 5.87 1.98
N PHE A 78 13.76 6.55 1.27
CA PHE A 78 13.55 7.97 1.45
C PHE A 78 13.18 8.28 2.91
N LYS A 79 13.54 9.46 3.41
CA LYS A 79 13.26 9.83 4.80
C LYS A 79 11.75 9.98 4.98
N ILE A 80 11.12 8.95 5.55
CA ILE A 80 9.70 8.95 5.89
C ILE A 80 9.52 9.82 7.15
N PRO A 81 8.72 10.89 7.08
CA PRO A 81 8.60 11.83 8.19
C PRO A 81 7.82 11.26 9.38
N ASP A 82 6.86 10.36 9.13
CA ASP A 82 6.01 9.77 10.16
C ASP A 82 5.63 8.33 9.82
N LEU A 83 6.21 7.38 10.56
CA LEU A 83 5.94 5.95 10.38
C LEU A 83 4.67 5.49 11.07
N ASP A 84 4.21 6.16 12.13
CA ASP A 84 2.94 5.80 12.74
C ASP A 84 1.80 6.13 11.79
N MET A 85 1.88 7.27 11.10
CA MET A 85 0.96 7.59 10.00
C MET A 85 1.07 6.57 8.86
N ALA A 86 2.28 6.16 8.48
CA ALA A 86 2.49 5.12 7.47
C ALA A 86 1.80 3.81 7.83
N ARG A 87 1.91 3.39 9.10
CA ARG A 87 1.26 2.19 9.63
C ARG A 87 -0.25 2.32 9.60
N VAL A 88 -0.81 3.47 10.00
CA VAL A 88 -2.26 3.69 10.00
C VAL A 88 -2.82 3.64 8.59
N VAL A 89 -2.22 4.37 7.65
CA VAL A 89 -2.68 4.40 6.26
C VAL A 89 -2.48 3.04 5.59
N GLY A 90 -1.31 2.41 5.78
CA GLY A 90 -1.04 1.08 5.23
C GLY A 90 -2.06 0.05 5.67
N ASN A 91 -2.40 -0.02 6.97
CA ASN A 91 -3.43 -0.93 7.46
C ASN A 91 -4.81 -0.64 6.85
N ARG A 92 -5.18 0.64 6.71
CA ARG A 92 -6.46 1.01 6.11
C ARG A 92 -6.52 0.64 4.62
N LEU A 93 -5.45 0.88 3.87
CA LEU A 93 -5.32 0.45 2.47
C LEU A 93 -5.44 -1.07 2.33
N LEU A 94 -4.73 -1.81 3.19
CA LEU A 94 -4.83 -3.27 3.22
C LEU A 94 -6.27 -3.74 3.49
N ASN A 95 -6.97 -3.14 4.44
CA ASN A 95 -8.36 -3.48 4.74
C ASN A 95 -9.30 -3.17 3.57
N GLU A 96 -9.12 -2.03 2.88
CA GLU A 96 -9.88 -1.69 1.68
C GLU A 96 -9.63 -2.72 0.57
N LEU A 97 -8.37 -3.05 0.28
CA LEU A 97 -7.99 -4.05 -0.71
C LEU A 97 -8.54 -5.43 -0.38
N MET A 98 -8.48 -5.86 0.88
CA MET A 98 -9.07 -7.12 1.33
C MET A 98 -10.59 -7.15 1.15
N THR A 99 -11.25 -6.01 1.36
CA THR A 99 -12.70 -5.89 1.13
C THR A 99 -13.02 -6.07 -0.35
N ILE A 100 -12.27 -5.42 -1.23
CA ILE A 100 -12.41 -5.58 -2.70
C ILE A 100 -12.12 -7.02 -3.11
N TYR A 101 -11.04 -7.61 -2.61
CA TYR A 101 -10.67 -9.00 -2.87
C TYR A 101 -11.80 -9.96 -2.51
N ARG A 102 -12.43 -9.79 -1.35
CA ARG A 102 -13.59 -10.60 -0.95
C ARG A 102 -14.80 -10.37 -1.86
N GLN A 103 -15.03 -9.14 -2.31
CA GLN A 103 -16.13 -8.81 -3.22
C GLN A 103 -15.93 -9.42 -4.61
N VAL A 104 -14.72 -9.36 -5.15
CA VAL A 104 -14.41 -9.90 -6.50
C VAL A 104 -14.27 -11.41 -6.44
N VAL A 105 -13.30 -11.91 -5.68
CA VAL A 105 -12.88 -13.32 -5.74
C VAL A 105 -13.84 -14.26 -5.00
N ILE A 106 -14.33 -13.86 -3.81
CA ILE A 106 -15.19 -14.74 -3.01
C ILE A 106 -16.65 -14.65 -3.45
N SER A 107 -17.11 -13.46 -3.86
CA SER A 107 -18.51 -13.26 -4.25
C SER A 107 -18.80 -13.56 -5.73
N GLY A 108 -17.77 -13.91 -6.52
CA GLY A 108 -17.91 -14.41 -7.89
C GLY A 108 -18.30 -13.33 -8.92
N LEU A 109 -17.88 -12.08 -8.69
CA LEU A 109 -18.02 -10.97 -9.65
C LEU A 109 -16.86 -10.96 -10.65
#